data_AF-A0A2S2P552-F1
#
_entry.id   AF-A0A2S2P552-F1
#
_cell.length_a   1.000
_cell.length_b   1.000
_cell.length_c   1.000
_cell.angle_alpha   90.00
_cell.angle_beta   90.00
_cell.angle_gamma   90.00
#
_symmetry.space_group_name_H-M   'P 1'
#
loop_
_entity.id
_entity.type
_entity.pdbx_description
1 polymer ?
#
loop_
_entity_poly.entity_id
_entity_poly.type
_entity_poly.pdbx_seq_one_letter_code
_entity_poly.pdbx_strand_id
1 'polypeptide(L)'
;MIMTKCDTSDSSDDETLNTSNSQEKQYHEEMTKDAVKYLIGWFAKKYRKKYPELGSTTTVLDNTCHDYTLSTWVQHLSYGGLIVPSIDFKKLILRCEKLFIKFTKGQIPKGRYTVKQLTNKIYNR
;
A
#
# COMPACT_ATOMS: atom_id res chain seq x y z
N MET A 1 -54.57 -10.56 -36.97
CA MET A 1 -54.35 -9.84 -35.69
C MET A 1 -53.10 -8.99 -35.88
N ILE A 2 -53.21 -7.72 -35.49
CA ILE A 2 -52.52 -6.56 -36.08
C ILE A 2 -51.14 -6.37 -35.45
N MET A 3 -50.15 -5.98 -36.26
CA MET A 3 -48.84 -5.50 -35.84
C MET A 3 -48.96 -4.29 -34.90
N THR A 4 -48.17 -4.26 -33.85
CA THR A 4 -47.76 -3.00 -33.20
C THR A 4 -46.27 -3.08 -32.91
N LYS A 5 -45.50 -2.32 -33.69
CA LYS A 5 -44.13 -1.93 -33.35
C LYS A 5 -44.22 -0.95 -32.18
N CYS A 6 -43.40 -1.15 -31.16
CA CYS A 6 -43.10 -0.09 -30.22
C CYS A 6 -41.73 0.48 -30.60
N ASP A 7 -41.78 1.69 -31.13
CA ASP A 7 -40.64 2.52 -31.44
C ASP A 7 -39.92 2.95 -30.15
N THR A 8 -38.62 3.06 -30.29
CA THR A 8 -37.61 3.56 -29.37
C THR A 8 -37.98 4.94 -28.80
N SER A 9 -37.96 5.07 -27.47
CA SER A 9 -37.68 6.35 -26.83
C SER A 9 -36.29 6.29 -26.20
N ASP A 10 -35.39 7.00 -26.84
CA ASP A 10 -34.06 7.40 -26.35
C ASP A 10 -34.22 8.22 -25.06
N SER A 11 -33.56 7.79 -23.98
CA SER A 11 -33.29 8.64 -22.82
C SER A 11 -31.91 8.26 -22.29
N SER A 12 -30.95 9.03 -22.75
CA SER A 12 -29.59 9.17 -22.26
C SER A 12 -29.52 9.19 -20.72
N ASP A 13 -28.61 8.40 -20.15
CA ASP A 13 -27.95 8.66 -18.87
C ASP A 13 -26.50 8.13 -18.95
N ASP A 14 -25.66 8.96 -19.59
CA ASP A 14 -24.21 8.82 -19.72
C ASP A 14 -23.51 9.17 -18.37
N GLU A 15 -23.71 8.34 -17.33
CA GLU A 15 -23.09 8.50 -16.00
C GLU A 15 -22.19 7.32 -15.59
N THR A 16 -21.87 6.40 -16.52
CA THR A 16 -21.12 5.16 -16.19
C THR A 16 -19.60 5.24 -16.38
N LEU A 17 -19.07 6.33 -16.95
CA LEU A 17 -17.62 6.43 -17.27
C LEU A 17 -16.75 7.07 -16.18
N ASN A 18 -17.32 7.87 -15.26
CA ASN A 18 -16.53 8.57 -14.22
C ASN A 18 -16.38 7.77 -12.90
N THR A 19 -17.31 6.86 -12.61
CA THR A 19 -17.28 6.04 -11.39
C THR A 19 -16.15 5.01 -11.43
N SER A 20 -15.93 4.37 -12.56
CA SER A 20 -14.91 3.34 -12.78
C SER A 20 -13.49 3.87 -12.51
N ASN A 21 -13.21 5.09 -12.98
CA ASN A 21 -11.89 5.70 -12.88
C ASN A 21 -11.54 6.14 -11.43
N SER A 22 -12.56 6.40 -10.61
CA SER A 22 -12.38 6.76 -9.19
C SER A 22 -12.18 5.53 -8.31
N GLN A 23 -12.92 4.45 -8.59
CA GLN A 23 -12.78 3.18 -7.88
C GLN A 23 -11.43 2.51 -8.16
N GLU A 24 -10.95 2.52 -9.41
CA GLU A 24 -9.64 1.98 -9.77
C GLU A 24 -8.49 2.71 -9.07
N LYS A 25 -8.56 4.04 -8.99
CA LYS A 25 -7.55 4.85 -8.27
C LYS A 25 -7.52 4.52 -6.78
N GLN A 26 -8.69 4.39 -6.16
CA GLN A 26 -8.78 4.02 -4.74
C GLN A 26 -8.18 2.63 -4.50
N TYR A 27 -8.54 1.65 -5.31
CA TYR A 27 -8.02 0.28 -5.21
C TYR A 27 -6.50 0.24 -5.38
N HIS A 28 -5.98 0.98 -6.37
CA HIS A 28 -4.53 1.09 -6.58
C HIS A 28 -3.80 1.70 -5.37
N GLU A 29 -4.39 2.71 -4.74
CA GLU A 29 -3.81 3.35 -3.55
C GLU A 29 -3.80 2.39 -2.35
N GLU A 30 -4.89 1.64 -2.14
CA GLU A 30 -5.00 0.63 -1.08
C GLU A 30 -3.98 -0.50 -1.26
N MET A 31 -3.87 -1.05 -2.48
CA MET A 31 -2.86 -2.05 -2.81
C MET A 31 -1.44 -1.53 -2.60
N THR A 32 -1.17 -0.28 -2.98
CA THR A 32 0.15 0.34 -2.78
C THR A 32 0.47 0.46 -1.30
N LYS A 33 -0.51 0.84 -0.46
CA LYS A 33 -0.32 0.90 1.00
C LYS A 33 0.04 -0.48 1.57
N ASP A 34 -0.58 -1.55 1.10
CA ASP A 34 -0.28 -2.90 1.54
C ASP A 34 1.07 -3.42 1.03
N ALA A 35 1.42 -3.12 -0.22
CA ALA A 35 2.75 -3.41 -0.77
C ALA A 35 3.86 -2.72 0.02
N VAL A 36 3.66 -1.45 0.41
CA VAL A 36 4.60 -0.73 1.28
C VAL A 36 4.71 -1.39 2.65
N LYS A 37 3.60 -1.79 3.28
CA LYS A 37 3.64 -2.53 4.57
C LYS A 37 4.45 -3.82 4.45
N TYR A 38 4.27 -4.57 3.36
CA TYR A 38 5.02 -5.79 3.10
C TYR A 38 6.53 -5.52 2.99
N LEU A 39 6.94 -4.47 2.26
CA LEU A 39 8.35 -4.08 2.16
C LEU A 39 8.94 -3.69 3.53
N ILE A 40 8.19 -2.95 4.34
CA ILE A 40 8.61 -2.59 5.70
C ILE A 40 8.81 -3.85 6.55
N GLY A 41 7.89 -4.81 6.48
CA GLY A 41 8.03 -6.12 7.14
C GLY A 41 9.27 -6.88 6.69
N TRP A 42 9.59 -6.87 5.40
CA TRP A 42 10.82 -7.46 4.88
C TRP A 42 12.08 -6.78 5.42
N PHE A 43 12.11 -5.45 5.52
CA PHE A 43 13.22 -4.72 6.13
C PHE A 43 13.40 -5.09 7.61
N ALA A 44 12.31 -5.16 8.37
CA ALA A 44 12.35 -5.59 9.76
C ALA A 44 12.88 -7.03 9.87
N LYS A 45 12.45 -7.95 9.01
CA LYS A 45 12.96 -9.33 8.96
C LYS A 45 14.47 -9.37 8.66
N LYS A 46 14.93 -8.56 7.68
CA LYS A 46 16.33 -8.50 7.26
C LYS A 46 17.26 -8.06 8.39
N TYR A 47 16.84 -7.10 9.20
CA TYR A 47 17.65 -6.56 10.30
C TYR A 47 17.24 -7.04 11.70
N ARG A 48 16.39 -8.06 11.78
CA ARG A 48 15.81 -8.56 13.04
C ARG A 48 16.84 -8.91 14.12
N LYS A 49 17.99 -9.46 13.74
CA LYS A 49 19.07 -9.80 14.69
C LYS A 49 19.62 -8.57 15.43
N LYS A 50 19.60 -7.41 14.76
CA LYS A 50 20.14 -6.15 15.30
C LYS A 50 19.06 -5.26 15.92
N TYR A 51 17.86 -5.29 15.34
CA TYR A 51 16.74 -4.45 15.73
C TYR A 51 15.45 -5.28 15.81
N PRO A 52 15.29 -6.14 16.84
CA PRO A 52 14.09 -6.97 17.00
C PRO A 52 12.81 -6.15 17.24
N GLU A 53 12.93 -4.90 17.70
CA GLU A 53 11.82 -3.97 17.96
C GLU A 53 11.15 -3.42 16.69
N LEU A 54 11.73 -3.65 15.51
CA LEU A 54 11.17 -3.18 14.24
C LEU A 54 9.90 -3.93 13.83
N GLY A 55 9.60 -5.08 14.44
CA GLY A 55 8.37 -5.82 14.18
C GLY A 55 8.35 -7.23 14.77
N SER A 56 7.18 -7.85 14.70
CA SER A 56 6.91 -9.18 15.24
C SER A 56 6.47 -10.13 14.14
N THR A 57 6.76 -11.43 14.30
CA THR A 57 6.25 -12.45 13.36
C THR A 57 4.73 -12.55 13.47
N THR A 58 4.04 -12.80 12.35
CA THR A 58 2.58 -12.98 12.31
C THR A 58 2.07 -14.08 13.25
N THR A 59 2.82 -15.18 13.42
CA THR A 59 2.50 -16.24 14.43
C THR A 59 2.38 -15.74 15.86
N VAL A 60 3.15 -14.70 16.23
CA VAL A 60 3.12 -14.15 17.59
C VAL A 60 1.84 -13.34 17.83
N LEU A 61 1.28 -12.76 16.76
CA LEU A 61 0.04 -11.99 16.80
C LEU A 61 -1.21 -12.86 16.78
N ASP A 62 -1.19 -13.98 16.04
CA ASP A 62 -2.37 -14.86 15.93
C ASP A 62 -2.67 -15.64 17.23
N ASN A 63 -1.69 -15.74 18.14
CA ASN A 63 -1.86 -16.39 19.44
C ASN A 63 -2.56 -15.50 20.49
N THR A 64 -2.81 -14.23 20.19
CA THR A 64 -3.44 -13.30 21.13
C THR A 64 -4.88 -12.99 20.71
N CYS A 65 -5.82 -13.73 21.31
CA CYS A 65 -7.25 -13.41 21.37
C CYS A 65 -8.07 -13.67 20.09
N HIS A 66 -9.24 -14.29 20.27
CA HIS A 66 -10.28 -14.51 19.26
C HIS A 66 -10.92 -13.19 18.82
N ASP A 67 -10.13 -12.30 18.24
CA ASP A 67 -10.63 -11.07 17.66
C ASP A 67 -11.04 -11.40 16.21
N TYR A 68 -12.35 -11.49 15.95
CA TYR A 68 -12.93 -11.77 14.63
C TYR A 68 -12.79 -10.57 13.68
N THR A 69 -11.63 -9.90 13.71
CA THR A 69 -11.30 -8.80 12.84
C THR A 69 -10.81 -9.33 11.50
N LEU A 70 -11.13 -8.59 10.43
CA LEU A 70 -10.71 -8.95 9.09
C LEU A 70 -9.17 -8.98 9.04
N SER A 71 -8.61 -10.13 8.66
CA SER A 71 -7.16 -10.30 8.60
C SER A 71 -6.54 -9.29 7.64
N THR A 72 -5.43 -8.67 8.06
CA THR A 72 -4.66 -7.81 7.16
C THR A 72 -4.09 -8.62 5.99
N TRP A 73 -3.83 -7.97 4.86
CA TRP A 73 -3.26 -8.62 3.68
C TRP A 73 -1.97 -9.41 4.00
N VAL A 74 -1.11 -8.85 4.85
CA VAL A 74 0.13 -9.52 5.28
C VAL A 74 -0.16 -10.75 6.15
N GLN A 75 -1.13 -10.70 7.06
CA GLN A 75 -1.53 -11.86 7.86
C GLN A 75 -2.02 -12.99 6.95
N HIS A 76 -2.93 -12.66 6.03
CA HIS A 76 -3.48 -13.61 5.06
C HIS A 76 -2.39 -14.28 4.22
N LEU A 77 -1.39 -13.52 3.75
CA LEU A 77 -0.31 -14.05 2.92
C LEU A 77 0.79 -14.79 3.70
N SER A 78 0.90 -14.55 5.00
CA SER A 78 2.13 -14.89 5.72
C SER A 78 2.34 -16.36 6.03
N TYR A 79 1.26 -17.15 6.14
CA TYR A 79 1.27 -18.49 6.75
C TYR A 79 2.09 -18.52 8.07
N GLY A 80 2.14 -17.40 8.81
CA GLY A 80 2.90 -17.28 10.05
C GLY A 80 4.39 -16.92 9.93
N GLY A 81 4.94 -16.72 8.73
CA GLY A 81 6.40 -16.52 8.51
C GLY A 81 6.85 -15.09 8.19
N LEU A 82 5.90 -14.17 8.02
CA LEU A 82 6.18 -12.77 7.72
C LEU A 82 6.22 -11.92 8.99
N ILE A 83 6.83 -10.76 8.89
CA ILE A 83 6.91 -9.79 9.97
C ILE A 83 5.83 -8.74 9.78
N VAL A 84 5.01 -8.53 10.80
CA VAL A 84 4.21 -7.32 10.96
C VAL A 84 5.10 -6.25 11.57
N PRO A 85 5.36 -5.14 10.85
CA PRO A 85 6.22 -4.09 11.35
C PRO A 85 5.59 -3.35 12.52
N SER A 86 6.42 -2.84 13.43
CA SER A 86 5.96 -2.01 14.54
C SER A 86 5.36 -0.69 14.02
N ILE A 87 4.44 -0.12 14.80
CA ILE A 87 3.71 1.10 14.42
C ILE A 87 4.69 2.26 14.17
N ASP A 88 5.71 2.41 15.03
CA ASP A 88 6.67 3.50 14.92
C ASP A 88 7.59 3.33 13.72
N PHE A 89 8.07 2.12 13.46
CA PHE A 89 8.87 1.84 12.28
C PHE A 89 8.08 2.09 10.99
N LYS A 90 6.81 1.66 10.96
CA LYS A 90 5.91 1.93 9.84
C LYS A 90 5.73 3.44 9.61
N LYS A 91 5.48 4.23 10.67
CA LYS A 91 5.35 5.70 10.56
C LYS A 91 6.61 6.33 9.99
N LEU A 92 7.78 5.88 10.44
CA LEU A 92 9.08 6.38 9.97
C LEU A 92 9.28 6.12 8.47
N ILE A 93 9.08 4.88 8.01
CA ILE A 93 9.25 4.55 6.59
C ILE A 93 8.22 5.28 5.72
N LEU A 94 6.97 5.40 6.16
CA LEU A 94 5.97 6.19 5.43
C LEU A 94 6.34 7.66 5.30
N ARG A 95 6.99 8.25 6.32
CA ARG A 95 7.55 9.60 6.23
C ARG A 95 8.69 9.67 5.20
N CYS A 96 9.61 8.70 5.22
CA CYS A 96 10.69 8.62 4.24
C CYS A 96 10.15 8.49 2.81
N GLU A 97 9.13 7.66 2.59
CA GLU A 97 8.50 7.47 1.28
C GLU A 97 7.86 8.77 0.76
N LYS A 98 7.13 9.49 1.62
CA LYS A 98 6.57 10.80 1.28
C LYS A 98 7.65 11.80 0.87
N LEU A 99 8.78 11.83 1.59
CA LEU A 99 9.91 12.70 1.24
C LEU A 99 10.57 12.26 -0.07
N PHE A 100 10.73 10.96 -0.28
CA PHE A 100 11.29 10.40 -1.50
C PHE A 100 10.45 10.78 -2.73
N ILE A 101 9.14 10.57 -2.69
CA ILE A 101 8.22 10.97 -3.75
C ILE A 101 8.26 12.48 -3.98
N LYS A 102 8.27 13.28 -2.90
CA LYS A 102 8.36 14.75 -2.99
C LYS A 102 9.64 15.22 -3.69
N PHE A 103 10.77 14.56 -3.46
CA PHE A 103 12.05 14.95 -4.06
C PHE A 103 12.26 14.41 -5.47
N THR A 104 11.69 13.26 -5.80
CA THR A 104 11.85 12.62 -7.11
C THR A 104 10.76 13.06 -8.09
N LYS A 105 9.57 13.45 -7.62
CA LYS A 105 8.41 13.81 -8.47
C LYS A 105 8.13 12.75 -9.55
N GLY A 106 8.30 11.46 -9.19
CA GLY A 106 8.12 10.33 -10.10
C GLY A 106 9.32 10.00 -10.99
N GLN A 107 10.44 10.73 -10.88
CA GLN A 107 11.66 10.46 -11.65
C GLN A 107 12.89 10.44 -10.75
N ILE A 108 13.69 9.37 -10.84
CA ILE A 108 14.94 9.28 -10.10
C ILE A 108 15.99 10.17 -10.78
N PRO A 109 16.61 11.12 -10.05
CA PRO A 109 17.66 11.96 -10.60
C PRO A 109 18.82 11.12 -11.16
N LYS A 110 19.19 11.36 -12.41
CA LYS A 110 20.33 10.71 -13.06
C LYS A 110 21.62 11.45 -12.67
N GLY A 111 22.64 10.73 -12.24
CA GLY A 111 23.92 11.32 -11.87
C GLY A 111 24.76 10.43 -10.98
N ARG A 112 25.95 10.92 -10.61
CA ARG A 112 26.81 10.24 -9.62
C ARG A 112 26.25 10.48 -8.21
N TYR A 113 26.34 9.46 -7.37
CA TYR A 113 25.97 9.54 -5.95
C TYR A 113 24.49 9.84 -5.67
N THR A 114 23.56 9.50 -6.59
CA THR A 114 22.12 9.75 -6.43
C THR A 114 21.58 9.25 -5.09
N VAL A 115 21.97 8.04 -4.66
CA VAL A 115 21.55 7.48 -3.36
C VAL A 115 22.00 8.38 -2.21
N LYS A 116 23.30 8.71 -2.12
CA LYS A 116 23.85 9.57 -1.07
C LYS A 116 23.15 10.93 -1.03
N GLN A 117 22.93 11.53 -2.20
CA GLN A 117 22.26 12.83 -2.31
C GLN A 117 20.81 12.77 -1.83
N LEU A 118 20.04 11.75 -2.23
CA LEU A 118 18.66 11.57 -1.80
C LEU A 118 18.57 11.23 -0.30
N THR A 119 19.43 10.34 0.20
CA THR A 119 19.49 10.01 1.62
C THR A 119 19.77 11.24 2.46
N ASN A 120 20.74 12.08 2.08
CA ASN A 120 21.04 13.33 2.79
C ASN A 120 19.84 14.31 2.77
N LYS A 121 19.14 14.42 1.64
CA LYS A 121 17.94 15.27 1.54
C LYS A 121 16.80 14.78 2.45
N ILE A 122 16.62 13.46 2.56
CA ILE A 122 15.58 12.85 3.40
C ILE A 122 15.96 12.99 4.88
N TYR A 123 17.22 12.75 5.23
CA TYR A 123 17.70 12.80 6.62
C TYR A 123 17.65 14.23 7.20
N ASN A 124 17.95 15.25 6.39
CA ASN A 124 18.00 16.65 6.84
C ASN A 124 16.60 17.32 6.93
N ARG A 125 15.50 16.57 7.00
CA ARG A 125 14.11 17.10 7.01
C ARG A 125 13.23 16.48 8.10
#